data_AF-A0A7W1VZT5-F1
#
_entry.id   AF-A0A7W1VZT5-F1
#
_cell.length_a   1.000
_cell.length_b   1.000
_cell.length_c   1.000
_cell.angle_alpha   90.00
_cell.angle_beta   90.00
_cell.angle_gamma   90.00
#
_symmetry.space_group_name_H-M   'P 1'
#
loop_
_entity.id
_entity.type
_entity.pdbx_description
1 polymer ?
#
loop_
_entity_poly.entity_id
_entity_poly.type
_entity_poly.pdbx_seq_one_letter_code
_entity_poly.pdbx_strand_id
1 'polypeptide(L)'
;NKFTSDEKNTTPVFRIDDSIRQVQVEKINALRRRRDPAKIDRLLQALNDAASGEDNIMPAVMEAVENYATLGEIADTLREVFGEYTGG
;
A
#
# COMPACT_ATOMS: atom_id res chain seq x y z
N ASN A 1 1.92 -21.26 -42.22
CA ASN A 1 2.79 -20.15 -41.75
C ASN A 1 3.70 -19.72 -42.89
N LYS A 2 3.26 -18.76 -43.70
CA LYS A 2 4.02 -18.08 -44.77
C LYS A 2 3.94 -16.59 -44.39
N PHE A 3 5.00 -15.82 -44.60
CA PHE A 3 5.22 -14.43 -44.10
C PHE A 3 5.80 -14.36 -42.68
N THR A 4 7.10 -14.62 -42.56
CA THR A 4 7.92 -14.18 -41.41
C THR A 4 8.81 -13.05 -41.89
N SER A 5 8.54 -11.81 -41.45
CA SER A 5 9.44 -10.68 -41.63
C SER A 5 10.60 -10.78 -40.63
N ASP A 6 11.82 -10.61 -41.12
CA ASP A 6 13.06 -10.57 -40.32
C ASP A 6 13.24 -9.19 -39.63
N GLU A 7 12.14 -8.62 -39.13
CA GLU A 7 12.18 -7.41 -38.33
C GLU A 7 12.61 -7.77 -36.91
N LYS A 8 13.90 -7.56 -36.63
CA LYS A 8 14.38 -7.45 -35.25
C LYS A 8 13.66 -6.26 -34.61
N ASN A 9 12.55 -6.54 -33.93
CA ASN A 9 11.87 -5.60 -33.06
C ASN A 9 12.90 -5.10 -32.01
N THR A 10 13.44 -3.90 -32.23
CA THR A 10 14.38 -3.24 -31.31
C THR A 10 13.66 -2.39 -30.27
N THR A 11 12.32 -2.53 -30.17
CA THR A 11 11.50 -1.80 -29.20
C THR A 11 12.08 -1.97 -27.80
N PRO A 12 12.58 -0.87 -27.17
CA PRO A 12 13.13 -0.95 -25.83
C PRO A 12 12.04 -1.43 -24.88
N VAL A 13 12.25 -2.60 -24.28
CA VAL A 13 11.37 -3.09 -23.22
C VAL A 13 11.59 -2.16 -22.02
N PHE A 14 10.53 -1.50 -21.58
CA PHE A 14 10.55 -0.74 -20.33
C PHE A 14 10.86 -1.71 -19.19
N ARG A 15 12.02 -1.54 -18.57
CA ARG A 15 12.42 -2.30 -17.38
C ARG A 15 12.29 -1.40 -16.17
N ILE A 16 11.62 -1.91 -15.14
CA ILE A 16 11.57 -1.25 -13.85
C ILE A 16 12.96 -1.37 -13.23
N ASP A 17 13.53 -0.23 -12.84
CA ASP A 17 14.80 -0.20 -12.13
C ASP A 17 14.59 -0.61 -10.67
N ASP A 18 15.38 -1.58 -10.21
CA ASP A 18 15.37 -2.07 -8.82
C ASP A 18 15.69 -0.96 -7.81
N SER A 19 16.36 0.12 -8.24
CA SER A 19 16.65 1.30 -7.41
C SER A 19 15.39 1.97 -6.86
N ILE A 20 14.26 1.85 -7.55
CA ILE A 20 12.96 2.39 -7.10
C ILE A 20 12.58 1.81 -5.73
N ARG A 21 12.86 0.52 -5.48
CA ARG A 21 12.56 -0.12 -4.19
C ARG A 21 13.25 0.61 -3.04
N GLN A 22 14.54 0.89 -3.20
CA GLN A 22 15.34 1.56 -2.19
C GLN A 22 14.79 2.96 -1.88
N VAL A 23 14.46 3.71 -2.93
CA VAL A 23 13.86 5.06 -2.80
C VAL A 23 12.53 5.01 -2.04
N GLN A 24 11.67 4.03 -2.30
CA GLN A 24 10.39 3.91 -1.58
C GLN A 24 10.58 3.55 -0.11
N VAL A 25 11.51 2.64 0.21
CA VAL A 25 11.85 2.28 1.59
C VAL A 25 12.35 3.50 2.37
N GLU A 26 13.23 4.29 1.77
CA GLU A 26 13.75 5.52 2.38
C GLU A 26 12.65 6.55 2.64
N LYS A 27 11.73 6.75 1.70
CA LYS A 27 10.57 7.64 1.86
C LYS A 27 9.67 7.21 3.02
N ILE A 28 9.35 5.92 3.12
CA ILE A 28 8.53 5.38 4.22
C ILE A 28 9.26 5.57 5.57
N ASN A 29 10.56 5.29 5.62
CA ASN A 29 11.34 5.48 6.84
C ASN A 29 11.42 6.95 7.28
N ALA A 30 11.56 7.87 6.33
CA ALA A 30 11.53 9.30 6.62
C ALA A 30 10.14 9.76 7.09
N LEU A 31 9.07 9.25 6.48
CA LEU A 31 7.69 9.50 6.89
C LEU A 31 7.41 9.03 8.31
N ARG A 32 7.82 7.81 8.65
CA ARG A 32 7.63 7.22 9.97
C ARG A 32 8.39 7.97 11.07
N ARG A 33 9.56 8.54 10.76
CA ARG A 33 10.37 9.31 11.72
C ARG A 33 9.78 10.67 12.11
N ARG A 34 8.98 11.29 11.24
CA ARG A 34 8.49 12.67 11.44
C ARG A 34 7.07 12.76 12.01
N ARG A 35 6.32 11.65 12.02
CA ARG A 35 4.93 11.60 12.50
C ARG A 35 4.89 11.22 13.99
N ASP A 36 3.75 11.49 14.63
CA ASP A 36 3.50 11.04 16.01
C ASP A 36 3.09 9.56 16.01
N PRO A 37 3.94 8.64 16.52
CA PRO A 37 3.64 7.21 16.50
C PRO A 37 2.42 6.87 17.37
N ALA A 38 2.26 7.51 18.54
CA ALA A 38 1.14 7.23 19.43
C ALA A 38 -0.19 7.69 18.81
N LYS A 39 -0.17 8.78 18.03
CA LYS A 39 -1.34 9.21 17.26
C LYS A 39 -1.70 8.18 16.19
N ILE A 40 -0.71 7.67 15.45
CA ILE A 40 -0.94 6.65 14.42
C ILE A 40 -1.55 5.39 15.03
N ASP A 41 -0.99 4.90 16.14
CA ASP A 41 -1.48 3.68 16.78
C ASP A 41 -2.95 3.82 17.19
N ARG A 42 -3.36 4.99 17.72
CA ARG A 42 -4.76 5.27 18.06
C ARG A 42 -5.67 5.30 16.83
N LEU A 43 -5.22 5.90 15.73
CA LEU A 43 -6.00 5.98 14.50
C LEU A 43 -6.18 4.60 13.85
N LEU A 44 -5.14 3.78 13.86
CA LEU A 44 -5.23 2.41 13.37
C LEU A 44 -6.11 1.55 14.27
N GLN A 45 -6.09 1.76 15.60
CA GLN A 45 -7.03 1.10 16.51
C GLN A 45 -8.48 1.50 16.20
N ALA A 46 -8.76 2.79 16.01
CA ALA A 46 -10.10 3.25 15.66
C ALA A 46 -10.58 2.66 14.32
N LEU A 47 -9.68 2.50 13.35
CA LEU A 47 -9.97 1.81 12.10
C LEU A 47 -10.27 0.32 12.32
N ASN A 48 -9.50 -0.36 13.16
CA ASN A 48 -9.71 -1.77 13.52
C ASN A 48 -11.09 -1.97 14.19
N ASP A 49 -11.42 -1.10 15.15
CA ASP A 49 -12.70 -1.14 15.87
C ASP A 49 -13.88 -0.94 14.91
N ALA A 50 -13.80 0.07 14.01
CA ALA A 50 -14.83 0.31 13.01
C ALA A 50 -14.97 -0.85 12.02
N ALA A 51 -13.86 -1.44 11.59
CA ALA A 51 -13.84 -2.59 10.68
C ALA A 51 -14.38 -3.87 11.33
N SER A 52 -14.18 -4.03 12.65
CA SER A 52 -14.68 -5.17 13.42
C SER A 52 -16.17 -5.07 13.75
N GLY A 53 -16.74 -3.86 13.65
CA GLY A 53 -18.16 -3.59 13.87
C GLY A 53 -18.97 -3.51 12.57
N GLU A 54 -20.09 -2.78 12.63
CA GLU A 54 -20.95 -2.47 11.47
C GLU A 54 -20.78 -1.01 11.00
N ASP A 55 -19.79 -0.30 11.54
CA ASP A 55 -19.57 1.11 11.26
C ASP A 55 -18.96 1.33 9.87
N ASN A 56 -19.18 2.52 9.32
CA ASN A 56 -18.51 2.93 8.09
C ASN A 56 -17.01 3.19 8.38
N ILE A 57 -16.13 2.44 7.72
CA ILE A 57 -14.67 2.55 7.89
C ILE A 57 -14.06 3.81 7.23
N MET A 58 -14.75 4.42 6.26
CA MET A 58 -14.18 5.51 5.45
C MET A 58 -13.71 6.72 6.26
N PRO A 59 -14.44 7.21 7.28
CA PRO A 59 -13.95 8.30 8.13
C PRO A 59 -12.63 7.97 8.83
N ALA A 60 -12.48 6.76 9.38
CA ALA A 60 -11.24 6.33 10.05
C ALA A 60 -10.07 6.21 9.06
N VAL A 61 -10.32 5.71 7.84
CA VAL A 61 -9.32 5.67 6.77
C VAL A 61 -8.85 7.08 6.40
N MET A 62 -9.77 8.02 6.22
CA MET A 62 -9.42 9.41 5.87
C MET A 62 -8.56 10.05 6.96
N GLU A 63 -8.94 9.88 8.23
CA GLU A 63 -8.17 10.43 9.34
C GLU A 63 -6.76 9.82 9.44
N ALA A 64 -6.63 8.50 9.21
CA ALA A 64 -5.33 7.83 9.16
C ALA A 64 -4.44 8.38 8.03
N VAL A 65 -5.00 8.57 6.83
CA VAL A 65 -4.28 9.12 5.66
C VAL A 65 -3.82 10.55 5.92
N GLU A 66 -4.70 11.41 6.46
CA GLU A 66 -4.38 12.80 6.79
C GLU A 66 -3.25 12.91 7.82
N ASN A 67 -3.10 11.89 8.68
CA ASN A 67 -2.05 11.82 9.68
C ASN A 67 -0.82 11.02 9.22
N TYR A 68 -0.71 10.71 7.94
CA TYR A 68 0.43 10.02 7.34
C TYR A 68 0.59 8.56 7.80
N ALA A 69 -0.51 7.87 8.07
CA ALA A 69 -0.52 6.40 8.03
C ALA A 69 -0.21 5.94 6.60
N THR A 70 0.59 4.90 6.47
CA THR A 70 0.93 4.34 5.16
C THR A 70 -0.19 3.46 4.64
N LEU A 71 -0.24 3.27 3.32
CA LEU A 71 -1.14 2.30 2.70
C LEU A 71 -0.95 0.90 3.28
N GLY A 72 0.30 0.51 3.55
CA GLY A 72 0.63 -0.78 4.15
C GLY A 72 -0.03 -0.95 5.51
N GLU A 73 0.14 0.01 6.42
CA GLU A 73 -0.43 -0.03 7.78
C GLU A 73 -1.96 -0.08 7.78
N ILE A 74 -2.61 0.73 6.93
CA ILE A 74 -4.07 0.71 6.79
C ILE A 74 -4.53 -0.66 6.27
N ALA A 75 -3.86 -1.19 5.25
CA ALA A 75 -4.19 -2.49 4.68
C ALA A 75 -3.89 -3.64 5.66
N ASP A 76 -2.80 -3.56 6.43
CA ASP A 76 -2.43 -4.54 7.46
C ASP A 76 -3.55 -4.60 8.52
N THR A 77 -3.98 -3.44 9.02
CA THR A 77 -5.06 -3.32 10.00
C THR A 77 -6.36 -3.96 9.49
N LEU A 78 -6.73 -3.71 8.22
CA LEU A 78 -7.94 -4.31 7.65
C LEU A 78 -7.78 -5.82 7.40
N ARG A 79 -6.58 -6.29 7.07
CA ARG A 79 -6.27 -7.72 6.90
C ARG A 79 -6.34 -8.48 8.22
N GLU A 80 -6.04 -7.85 9.34
CA GLU A 80 -6.23 -8.47 10.66
C GLU A 80 -7.70 -8.80 10.95
N VAL A 81 -8.63 -7.98 10.44
CA VAL A 81 -10.07 -8.16 10.64
C VAL A 81 -10.70 -9.06 9.57
N PHE A 82 -10.39 -8.81 8.30
CA PHE A 82 -11.07 -9.47 7.18
C PHE A 82 -10.29 -10.65 6.58
N GLY A 83 -9.02 -10.80 6.94
CA GLY A 83 -8.11 -11.72 6.29
C GLY A 83 -7.71 -11.26 4.89
N GLU A 84 -7.14 -12.19 4.13
CA GLU A 84 -6.78 -12.00 2.72
C GLU A 84 -7.58 -12.95 1.84
N TYR A 85 -7.96 -12.50 0.64
CA TYR A 85 -8.57 -13.38 -0.34
C TYR A 85 -7.55 -14.38 -0.88
N THR A 86 -7.76 -15.65 -0.59
CA THR A 86 -7.00 -16.77 -1.17
C THR A 86 -7.85 -17.38 -2.28
N GLY A 87 -7.58 -17.02 -3.54
CA GLY A 87 -8.31 -17.54 -4.69
C GLY A 87 -8.28 -19.07 -4.72
N GLY A 88 -9.43 -19.68 -4.48
CA GLY A 88 -9.67 -21.12 -4.61
C GLY A 88 -10.01 -21.54 -6.03
#